data_AF-A0A0G3IBY1-F1
#
_entry.id   AF-A0A0G3IBY1-F1
#
_cell.length_a   1.000
_cell.length_b   1.000
_cell.length_c   1.000
_cell.angle_alpha   90.00
_cell.angle_beta   90.00
_cell.angle_gamma   90.00
#
_symmetry.space_group_name_H-M   'P 1'
#
loop_
_entity.id
_entity.type
_entity.pdbx_description
1 polymer ?
#
loop_
_entity_poly.entity_id
_entity_poly.type
_entity_poly.pdbx_seq_one_letter_code
_entity_poly.pdbx_strand_id
1 'polypeptide(L)'
;MTKLTFEAIKQMTYEDLEAIGDPMDLTGIGFISPMLVAYAVRTGQLHSRYAGIALPELLNAINNATTMIASCPDAIRNACSEQRDVMVDAYLDRLQQHIRAALRPH
;
A
#
# COMPACT_ATOMS: atom_id res chain seq x y z
N MET A 1 5.35 -17.85 -14.18
CA MET A 1 5.25 -16.41 -13.92
C MET A 1 6.51 -15.96 -13.22
N THR A 2 7.16 -14.91 -13.72
CA THR A 2 8.33 -14.31 -13.07
C THR A 2 7.89 -13.77 -11.72
N LYS A 3 8.57 -14.18 -10.63
CA LYS A 3 8.21 -13.78 -9.27
C LYS A 3 8.29 -12.24 -9.17
N LEU A 4 7.18 -11.60 -8.81
CA LEU A 4 7.15 -10.16 -8.58
C LEU A 4 8.08 -9.80 -7.41
N THR A 5 8.83 -8.72 -7.55
CA THR A 5 9.76 -8.23 -6.52
C THR A 5 9.42 -6.81 -6.11
N PHE A 6 9.84 -6.40 -4.93
CA PHE A 6 9.59 -5.05 -4.43
C PHE A 6 10.22 -3.98 -5.33
N GLU A 7 11.44 -4.24 -5.82
CA GLU A 7 12.12 -3.32 -6.75
C GLU A 7 11.41 -3.23 -8.10
N ALA A 8 10.80 -4.32 -8.59
CA ALA A 8 9.98 -4.26 -9.79
C ALA A 8 8.74 -3.36 -9.58
N ILE A 9 8.08 -3.46 -8.43
CA ILE A 9 6.91 -2.63 -8.11
C ILE A 9 7.27 -1.16 -7.98
N LYS A 10 8.44 -0.83 -7.42
CA LYS A 10 8.88 0.57 -7.35
C LYS A 10 9.02 1.22 -8.73
N GLN A 11 9.25 0.45 -9.78
CA GLN A 11 9.34 0.96 -11.15
C GLN A 11 7.98 1.00 -11.88
N MET A 12 6.91 0.52 -11.25
CA MET A 12 5.56 0.50 -11.82
C MET A 12 4.87 1.86 -11.70
N THR A 13 3.85 2.06 -12.53
CA THR A 13 2.84 3.10 -12.31
C THR A 13 1.75 2.61 -11.36
N TYR A 14 0.89 3.52 -10.89
CA TYR A 14 -0.31 3.12 -10.14
C TYR A 14 -1.27 2.28 -11.00
N GLU A 15 -1.31 2.52 -12.31
CA GLU A 15 -2.12 1.77 -13.29
C GLU A 15 -1.57 0.34 -13.46
N ASP A 16 -0.25 0.18 -13.55
CA ASP A 16 0.38 -1.15 -13.59
C ASP A 16 0.11 -1.95 -12.31
N LEU A 17 0.11 -1.27 -11.15
CA LEU A 17 -0.18 -1.88 -9.86
C LEU A 17 -1.66 -2.29 -9.75
N GLU A 18 -2.57 -1.52 -10.33
CA GLU A 18 -4.00 -1.87 -10.45
C GLU A 18 -4.21 -3.07 -11.39
N ALA A 19 -3.43 -3.16 -12.46
CA ALA A 19 -3.50 -4.25 -13.43
C ALA A 19 -3.02 -5.61 -12.86
N ILE A 20 -2.43 -5.64 -11.66
CA ILE A 20 -2.15 -6.88 -10.94
C ILE A 20 -3.48 -7.48 -10.49
N GLY A 21 -4.00 -8.38 -11.32
CA GLY A 21 -5.35 -8.93 -11.18
C GLY A 21 -5.61 -9.67 -9.86
N ASP A 22 -4.60 -10.32 -9.28
CA ASP A 22 -4.72 -10.98 -7.98
C ASP A 22 -3.84 -10.27 -6.93
N PRO A 23 -4.43 -9.55 -5.96
CA PRO A 23 -3.71 -8.96 -4.83
C PRO A 23 -2.88 -9.98 -4.04
N MET A 24 -3.20 -11.27 -4.08
CA MET A 24 -2.41 -12.32 -3.45
C MET A 24 -1.01 -12.43 -4.03
N ASP A 25 -0.80 -12.04 -5.30
CA ASP A 25 0.54 -12.00 -5.91
C ASP A 25 1.48 -11.02 -5.19
N LEU A 26 0.93 -10.03 -4.49
CA LEU A 26 1.69 -9.04 -3.71
C LEU A 26 2.14 -9.56 -2.34
N THR A 27 1.48 -10.59 -1.81
CA THR A 27 1.80 -11.15 -0.48
C THR A 27 3.16 -11.83 -0.43
N GLY A 28 3.64 -12.36 -1.57
CA GLY A 28 4.91 -13.08 -1.68
C GLY A 28 6.17 -12.21 -1.71
N ILE A 29 6.02 -10.88 -1.60
CA ILE A 29 7.07 -9.89 -1.84
C ILE A 29 7.83 -9.50 -0.57
N GLY A 30 7.31 -9.89 0.61
CA GLY A 30 7.93 -9.61 1.91
C GLY A 30 7.67 -8.20 2.44
N PHE A 31 6.91 -7.39 1.71
CA PHE A 31 6.48 -6.05 2.12
C PHE A 31 4.97 -5.93 1.98
N ILE A 32 4.32 -5.32 2.97
CA ILE A 32 2.86 -5.08 2.94
C ILE A 32 2.48 -3.81 2.19
N SER A 33 3.43 -2.91 1.93
CA SER A 33 3.15 -1.64 1.26
C SER A 33 2.56 -1.79 -0.15
N PRO A 34 3.01 -2.71 -1.03
CA PRO A 34 2.39 -2.86 -2.35
C PRO A 34 0.92 -3.24 -2.27
N MET A 35 0.58 -4.16 -1.37
CA MET A 35 -0.79 -4.62 -1.15
C MET A 35 -1.69 -3.50 -0.62
N LEU A 36 -1.20 -2.68 0.31
CA LEU A 36 -1.95 -1.54 0.84
C LEU A 36 -2.16 -0.44 -0.21
N VAL A 37 -1.15 -0.17 -1.05
CA VAL A 37 -1.29 0.77 -2.15
C VAL A 37 -2.25 0.24 -3.21
N ALA A 38 -2.13 -1.03 -3.62
CA ALA A 38 -3.04 -1.66 -4.57
C ALA A 38 -4.50 -1.62 -4.09
N TYR A 39 -4.73 -1.89 -2.80
CA TYR A 39 -6.04 -1.70 -2.18
C TYR A 39 -6.54 -0.25 -2.30
N ALA A 40 -5.70 0.74 -2.00
CA ALA A 40 -6.08 2.15 -2.10
C ALA A 40 -6.37 2.59 -3.55
N VAL A 41 -5.67 2.02 -4.54
CA VAL A 41 -5.94 2.25 -5.97
C VAL A 41 -7.29 1.66 -6.36
N ARG A 42 -7.48 0.35 -6.16
CA ARG A 42 -8.70 -0.39 -6.53
C ARG A 42 -9.97 0.11 -5.85
N THR A 43 -9.85 0.64 -4.64
CA THR A 43 -11.00 1.23 -3.91
C THR A 43 -11.19 2.72 -4.18
N GLY A 44 -10.44 3.32 -5.10
CA GLY A 44 -10.55 4.72 -5.49
C GLY A 44 -10.07 5.71 -4.42
N GLN A 45 -9.32 5.25 -3.43
CA GLN A 45 -8.88 6.05 -2.28
C GLN A 45 -7.51 6.71 -2.50
N LEU A 46 -6.73 6.28 -3.49
CA LEU A 46 -5.35 6.75 -3.73
C LEU A 46 -5.29 8.29 -3.76
N HIS A 47 -6.10 8.94 -4.60
CA HIS A 47 -6.06 10.40 -4.73
C HIS A 47 -6.45 11.11 -3.43
N SER A 48 -7.50 10.64 -2.74
CA SER A 48 -7.95 11.24 -1.48
C SER A 48 -6.92 11.13 -0.34
N ARG A 49 -6.09 10.08 -0.35
CA ARG A 49 -5.15 9.78 0.74
C ARG A 49 -3.73 10.23 0.45
N TYR A 50 -3.31 10.15 -0.81
CA TYR A 50 -1.92 10.23 -1.24
C TYR A 50 -1.71 11.08 -2.52
N ALA A 51 -2.54 12.11 -2.72
CA ALA A 51 -2.44 13.01 -3.87
C ALA A 51 -1.00 13.50 -4.11
N GLY A 52 -0.52 13.34 -5.35
CA GLY A 52 0.75 13.89 -5.81
C GLY A 52 2.02 13.17 -5.31
N ILE A 53 1.89 12.03 -4.62
CA ILE A 53 3.04 11.27 -4.13
C ILE A 53 3.45 10.22 -5.17
N ALA A 54 4.75 10.13 -5.47
CA ALA A 54 5.26 9.10 -6.36
C ALA A 54 5.17 7.71 -5.72
N LEU A 55 4.84 6.67 -6.50
CA LEU A 55 4.70 5.29 -5.99
C LEU A 55 5.93 4.82 -5.16
N PRO A 56 7.19 4.99 -5.62
CA PRO A 56 8.35 4.58 -4.82
C PRO A 56 8.41 5.25 -3.44
N GLU A 57 8.08 6.54 -3.37
CA GLU A 57 8.09 7.30 -2.12
C GLU A 57 6.99 6.82 -1.19
N LEU A 58 5.78 6.59 -1.73
CA LEU A 58 4.65 6.08 -0.97
C LEU A 58 4.93 4.68 -0.39
N LEU A 59 5.51 3.78 -1.19
CA LEU A 59 5.86 2.43 -0.73
C LEU A 59 6.86 2.47 0.43
N ASN A 60 7.91 3.29 0.30
CA ASN A 60 8.90 3.46 1.36
C ASN A 60 8.29 4.11 2.61
N ALA A 61 7.46 5.13 2.44
CA ALA A 61 6.80 5.79 3.56
C ALA A 61 5.84 4.86 4.31
N ILE A 62 5.10 3.99 3.60
CA ILE A 62 4.25 2.97 4.22
C ILE A 62 5.12 1.94 4.95
N ASN A 63 6.18 1.42 4.33
CA ASN A 63 7.08 0.48 5.00
C ASN A 63 7.62 1.05 6.31
N ASN A 64 8.06 2.31 6.30
CA ASN A 64 8.51 3.00 7.52
C ASN A 64 7.36 3.22 8.51
N ALA A 65 6.17 3.61 8.07
CA ALA A 65 5.03 3.82 8.95
C ALA A 65 4.58 2.52 9.63
N THR A 66 4.67 1.38 8.94
CA THR A 66 4.25 0.08 9.47
C THR A 66 5.14 -0.44 10.60
N THR A 67 6.36 0.06 10.75
CA THR A 67 7.21 -0.25 11.91
C THR A 67 6.86 0.59 13.14
N MET A 68 6.09 1.67 12.96
CA MET A 68 5.75 2.64 14.01
C MET A 68 4.39 2.36 14.66
N ILE A 69 3.58 1.47 14.10
CA ILE A 69 2.27 1.10 14.64
C ILE A 69 2.14 -0.41 14.79
N ALA A 70 1.22 -0.85 15.66
CA ALA A 70 0.92 -2.27 15.79
C ALA A 70 0.35 -2.83 14.48
N SER A 71 0.90 -3.96 14.04
CA SER A 71 0.38 -4.70 12.90
C SER A 71 -1.07 -5.11 13.13
N CYS A 72 -1.89 -5.05 12.07
CA CYS A 72 -3.27 -5.50 12.06
C CYS A 72 -3.43 -6.63 11.04
N PRO A 73 -3.30 -7.91 11.45
CA PRO A 73 -3.38 -9.05 10.54
C PRO A 73 -4.71 -9.13 9.78
N ASP A 74 -5.81 -8.71 10.41
CA ASP A 74 -7.12 -8.68 9.78
C ASP A 74 -7.18 -7.65 8.65
N ALA A 75 -6.63 -6.45 8.85
CA ALA A 75 -6.51 -5.45 7.79
C ALA A 75 -5.59 -5.91 6.66
N ILE A 76 -4.47 -6.59 6.98
CA ILE A 76 -3.55 -7.14 5.98
C ILE A 76 -4.28 -8.20 5.13
N ARG A 77 -5.01 -9.13 5.76
CA ARG A 77 -5.78 -10.15 5.05
C ARG A 77 -6.90 -9.53 4.21
N ASN A 78 -7.62 -8.55 4.75
CA ASN A 78 -8.75 -7.94 4.07
C ASN A 78 -8.32 -7.00 2.93
N ALA A 79 -7.09 -6.49 2.93
CA ALA A 79 -6.57 -5.66 1.83
C ALA A 79 -6.51 -6.43 0.49
N CYS A 80 -6.43 -7.76 0.53
CA CYS A 80 -6.51 -8.61 -0.67
C CYS A 80 -7.94 -8.79 -1.21
N SER A 81 -8.98 -8.43 -0.45
CA SER A 81 -10.36 -8.49 -0.91
C SER A 81 -10.62 -7.44 -1.98
N GLU A 82 -11.47 -7.74 -2.97
CA GLU A 82 -11.88 -6.80 -4.02
C GLU A 82 -12.68 -5.60 -3.47
N GLN A 83 -13.36 -5.80 -2.34
CA GLN A 83 -14.26 -4.81 -1.75
C GLN A 83 -13.54 -3.90 -0.76
N ARG A 84 -14.04 -2.67 -0.63
CA ARG A 84 -13.62 -1.73 0.40
C ARG A 84 -14.01 -2.27 1.78
N ASP A 85 -13.06 -2.24 2.70
CA ASP A 85 -13.17 -2.80 4.05
C ASP A 85 -12.82 -1.74 5.10
N VAL A 86 -13.68 -1.64 6.12
CA VAL A 86 -13.57 -0.61 7.18
C VAL A 86 -12.33 -0.79 8.06
N MET A 87 -11.87 -2.03 8.26
CA MET A 87 -10.66 -2.31 9.05
C MET A 87 -9.41 -1.91 8.29
N VAL A 88 -9.38 -2.16 6.98
CA VAL A 88 -8.28 -1.71 6.12
C VAL A 88 -8.22 -0.18 6.08
N ASP A 89 -9.36 0.47 5.92
CA ASP A 89 -9.45 1.94 5.93
C ASP A 89 -8.97 2.52 7.26
N ALA A 90 -9.42 1.98 8.39
CA ALA A 90 -8.98 2.41 9.72
C ALA A 90 -7.47 2.18 9.92
N TYR A 91 -6.93 1.09 9.38
CA TYR A 91 -5.50 0.83 9.42
C TYR A 91 -4.71 1.86 8.59
N LEU A 92 -5.19 2.19 7.39
CA LEU A 92 -4.62 3.24 6.54
C LEU A 92 -4.70 4.62 7.20
N ASP A 93 -5.79 4.94 7.90
CA ASP A 93 -5.94 6.20 8.65
C ASP A 93 -4.88 6.32 9.75
N ARG A 94 -4.62 5.23 10.49
CA ARG A 94 -3.57 5.19 11.52
C ARG A 94 -2.18 5.34 10.92
N LEU A 95 -1.92 4.71 9.77
CA LEU A 95 -0.65 4.86 9.05
C LEU A 95 -0.46 6.29 8.53
N GLN A 96 -1.52 6.97 8.13
CA GLN A 96 -1.46 8.26 7.43
C GLN A 96 -0.69 9.33 8.23
N GLN A 97 -0.80 9.33 9.56
CA GLN A 97 -0.04 10.26 10.41
C GLN A 97 1.48 10.05 10.26
N HIS A 98 1.93 8.79 10.24
CA HIS A 98 3.35 8.44 10.12
C HIS A 98 3.87 8.59 8.70
N ILE A 99 3.05 8.26 7.69
CA ILE A 99 3.36 8.46 6.27
C ILE A 99 3.61 9.95 6.00
N ARG A 100 2.72 10.83 6.48
CA ARG A 100 2.89 12.28 6.33
C ARG A 100 4.16 12.79 6.99
N ALA A 101 4.56 12.23 8.12
CA ALA A 101 5.82 12.59 8.77
C ALA A 101 7.04 12.13 7.95
N ALA A 102 6.99 10.93 7.38
CA ALA A 102 8.05 10.37 6.55
C ALA A 102 8.23 11.07 5.20
N LEU A 103 7.16 11.69 4.66
CA LEU A 103 7.18 12.39 3.38
C LEU A 103 7.48 13.89 3.48
N ARG A 104 7.61 14.45 4.69
CA ARG A 104 8.01 15.86 4.83
C ARG A 104 9.51 15.99 4.53
N PRO A 105 9.93 16.95 3.71
CA PRO A 105 11.34 17.26 3.54
C PRO A 105 11.92 17.70 4.90
N HIS A 106 13.07 17.15 5.25
CA HIS A 106 13.88 17.61 6.38
C HIS A 106 14.47 19.00 6.10
#